data_AF-A0A1S8XUQ1-F1
#
_entry.id   AF-A0A1S8XUQ1-F1
#
_cell.length_a   1.000
_cell.length_b   1.000
_cell.length_c   1.000
_cell.angle_alpha   90.00
_cell.angle_beta   90.00
_cell.angle_gamma   90.00
#
_symmetry.space_group_name_H-M   'P 1'
#
loop_
_entity.id
_entity.type
_entity.pdbx_description
1 polymer ?
#
loop_
_entity_poly.entity_id
_entity_poly.type
_entity_poly.pdbx_seq_one_letter_code
_entity_poly.pdbx_strand_id
1 'polypeptide(L)'
;DLDATHGPRPYLHPVRTLGGTVVTDELPADHVWHLGASLAVQDVAGTNLWGGRTYVRDAGYTWRDDHGRIVHTGWDERADDVLAHRLQWRDPAGAVLLTERRHLAAAPVPGHPDAWRLDLRYALTAPADRDVPL
;
A
#
# COMPACT_ATOMS: atom_id res chain seq x y z
N ASP A 1 4.35 -15.38 -4.11
CA ASP A 1 3.26 -14.46 -3.74
C ASP A 1 3.09 -14.41 -2.23
N LEU A 2 2.70 -13.26 -1.70
CA LEU A 2 2.40 -13.08 -0.27
C LEU A 2 1.13 -13.83 0.12
N ASP A 3 1.06 -14.30 1.37
CA ASP A 3 -0.17 -14.85 1.93
C ASP A 3 -1.29 -13.79 1.88
N ALA A 4 -2.53 -14.20 1.60
CA ALA A 4 -3.67 -13.30 1.50
C ALA A 4 -3.88 -12.50 2.80
N THR A 5 -3.65 -13.14 3.95
CA THR A 5 -3.76 -12.51 5.27
C THR A 5 -2.73 -11.38 5.48
N HIS A 6 -1.72 -11.26 4.62
CA HIS A 6 -0.75 -10.17 4.68
C HIS A 6 -1.20 -8.89 3.94
N GLY A 7 -2.40 -8.91 3.33
CA GLY A 7 -2.93 -7.79 2.53
C GLY A 7 -2.02 -7.44 1.35
N PRO A 8 -1.84 -8.35 0.36
CA PRO A 8 -0.90 -8.15 -0.74
C PRO A 8 -1.13 -6.81 -1.47
N ARG A 9 -0.06 -6.04 -1.63
CA ARG A 9 -0.08 -4.70 -2.23
C ARG A 9 1.29 -4.32 -2.78
N PRO A 10 1.41 -3.34 -3.69
CA PRO A 10 2.71 -2.77 -4.05
C PRO A 10 3.31 -1.99 -2.87
N TYR A 11 4.60 -2.24 -2.63
CA TYR A 11 5.41 -1.58 -1.62
C TYR A 11 6.83 -1.35 -2.13
N LEU A 12 7.58 -0.46 -1.49
CA LEU A 12 9.00 -0.23 -1.75
C LEU A 12 9.84 -0.87 -0.66
N HIS A 13 10.67 -1.83 -1.05
CA HIS A 13 11.73 -2.39 -0.22
C HIS A 13 12.82 -2.99 -1.13
N PRO A 14 14.12 -2.82 -0.80
CA PRO A 14 14.66 -1.92 0.21
C PRO A 14 14.64 -0.46 -0.27
N VAL A 15 14.28 0.47 0.61
CA VAL A 15 14.57 1.90 0.42
C VAL A 15 15.87 2.22 1.13
N ARG A 16 16.76 3.00 0.50
CA ARG A 16 18.10 3.28 1.03
C ARG A 16 18.41 4.77 1.13
N THR A 17 19.23 5.16 2.10
CA THR A 17 19.92 6.46 2.08
C THR A 17 20.94 6.52 0.94
N LEU A 18 21.46 7.72 0.59
CA LEU A 18 22.54 7.83 -0.40
C LEU A 18 23.82 7.08 0.01
N GLY A 19 24.06 6.98 1.32
CA GLY A 19 25.14 6.15 1.90
C GLY A 19 24.83 4.64 1.93
N GLY A 20 23.72 4.19 1.33
CA GLY A 20 23.38 2.77 1.19
C GLY A 20 22.70 2.13 2.40
N THR A 21 22.44 2.86 3.49
CA THR A 21 21.75 2.32 4.68
C THR A 21 20.29 2.03 4.34
N VAL A 22 19.81 0.80 4.61
CA VAL A 22 18.39 0.45 4.43
C VAL A 22 17.54 1.16 5.49
N VAL A 23 16.42 1.75 5.07
CA VAL A 23 15.49 2.47 5.94
C VAL A 23 14.06 1.90 5.93
N THR A 24 13.84 0.77 5.25
CA THR A 24 12.57 0.03 5.31
C THR A 24 12.83 -1.43 5.70
N ASP A 25 11.84 -2.05 6.33
CA ASP A 25 11.82 -3.50 6.59
C ASP A 25 10.57 -4.11 5.94
N GLU A 26 10.55 -5.42 5.78
CA GLU A 26 9.39 -6.16 5.29
C GLU A 26 9.25 -7.51 6.00
N LEU A 27 8.01 -7.94 6.21
CA LEU A 27 7.69 -9.22 6.83
C LEU A 27 8.36 -9.43 8.21
N PRO A 28 8.40 -8.43 9.12
CA PRO A 28 8.99 -8.62 10.43
C PRO A 28 8.25 -9.72 11.20
N ALA A 29 8.98 -10.49 12.02
CA ALA A 29 8.46 -11.72 12.60
C ALA A 29 7.23 -11.53 13.51
N ASP A 30 7.06 -10.36 14.12
CA ASP A 30 5.94 -10.00 14.99
C ASP A 30 4.74 -9.43 14.21
N HIS A 31 4.96 -8.92 13.00
CA HIS A 31 3.95 -8.27 12.17
C HIS A 31 4.20 -8.55 10.68
N VAL A 32 4.06 -9.81 10.28
CA VAL A 32 4.39 -10.30 8.92
C VAL A 32 3.59 -9.64 7.77
N TRP A 33 2.58 -8.83 8.08
CA TRP A 33 1.82 -8.02 7.11
C TRP A 33 2.36 -6.58 6.94
N HIS A 34 3.43 -6.21 7.64
CA HIS A 34 4.13 -4.94 7.42
C HIS A 34 5.04 -5.06 6.20
N LEU A 35 4.76 -4.24 5.19
CA LEU A 35 5.37 -4.32 3.86
C LEU A 35 5.99 -2.98 3.47
N GLY A 36 7.30 -2.86 3.67
CA GLY A 36 8.13 -1.75 3.19
C GLY A 36 7.54 -0.36 3.42
N ALA A 37 7.85 0.57 2.52
CA ALA A 37 7.07 1.80 2.38
C ALA A 37 5.89 1.53 1.43
N SER A 38 4.67 1.53 1.97
CA SER A 38 3.45 1.26 1.21
C SER A 38 2.26 2.11 1.68
N LEU A 39 1.19 2.08 0.89
CA LEU A 39 -0.08 2.72 1.21
C LEU A 39 -1.18 1.65 1.20
N ALA A 40 -1.91 1.57 2.32
CA ALA A 40 -3.10 0.74 2.52
C ALA A 40 -3.96 1.33 3.64
N VAL A 41 -5.22 0.88 3.72
CA VAL A 41 -6.14 1.18 4.82
C VAL A 41 -6.65 -0.13 5.41
N GLN A 42 -6.90 -0.14 6.72
CA GLN A 42 -7.35 -1.33 7.44
C GLN A 42 -8.77 -1.77 7.10
N ASP A 43 -9.66 -0.84 6.74
CA ASP A 43 -11.06 -1.12 6.41
C ASP A 43 -11.48 -0.29 5.20
N VAL A 44 -11.95 -0.96 4.14
CA VAL A 44 -12.65 -0.36 3.02
C VAL A 44 -13.86 -1.21 2.72
N ALA A 45 -15.06 -0.71 3.03
CA ALA A 45 -16.30 -1.48 2.95
C ALA A 45 -16.24 -2.83 3.69
N GLY A 46 -15.59 -2.87 4.86
CA GLY A 46 -15.40 -4.09 5.65
C GLY A 46 -14.29 -5.01 5.14
N THR A 47 -13.51 -4.58 4.15
CA THR A 47 -12.37 -5.34 3.62
C THR A 47 -11.06 -4.85 4.22
N ASN A 48 -10.27 -5.79 4.74
CA ASN A 48 -8.93 -5.54 5.26
C ASN A 48 -7.88 -5.54 4.15
N LEU A 49 -7.32 -4.36 3.83
CA LEU A 49 -6.27 -4.19 2.82
C LEU A 49 -4.87 -3.95 3.41
N TRP A 50 -4.78 -3.85 4.74
CA TRP A 50 -3.52 -3.73 5.48
C TRP A 50 -2.88 -5.09 5.77
N GLY A 51 -3.71 -6.11 6.01
CA GLY A 51 -3.31 -7.43 6.48
C GLY A 51 -3.49 -7.60 7.98
N GLY A 52 -3.13 -8.78 8.50
CA GLY A 52 -3.21 -9.10 9.92
C GLY A 52 -4.64 -9.19 10.44
N ARG A 53 -4.81 -8.96 11.74
CA ARG A 53 -6.12 -9.05 12.42
C ARG A 53 -6.92 -7.76 12.25
N THR A 54 -8.22 -7.89 12.03
CA THR A 54 -9.16 -6.75 12.00
C THR A 54 -9.58 -6.39 13.42
N TYR A 55 -9.60 -5.10 13.76
CA TYR A 55 -10.14 -4.64 15.04
C TYR A 55 -11.66 -4.69 15.03
N VAL A 56 -12.24 -5.46 15.94
CA VAL A 56 -13.69 -5.54 16.12
C VAL A 56 -14.04 -4.92 17.46
N ARG A 57 -14.99 -3.98 17.46
CA ARG A 57 -15.50 -3.36 18.69
C ARG A 57 -15.97 -4.46 19.66
N ASP A 58 -15.59 -4.33 20.93
CA ASP A 58 -15.91 -5.26 22.03
C ASP A 58 -15.25 -6.66 21.95
N ALA A 59 -14.58 -7.02 20.85
CA ALA A 59 -13.85 -8.28 20.70
C ALA A 59 -12.32 -8.10 20.49
N GLY A 60 -11.87 -6.87 20.19
CA GLY A 60 -10.47 -6.56 19.92
C GLY A 60 -10.00 -7.06 18.56
N TYR A 61 -8.68 -7.13 18.38
CA TYR A 61 -8.07 -7.67 17.17
C TYR A 61 -8.48 -9.12 16.96
N THR A 62 -9.06 -9.47 15.82
CA THR A 62 -9.60 -10.80 15.53
C THR A 62 -9.20 -11.23 14.13
N TRP A 63 -8.82 -12.50 13.98
CA TRP A 63 -8.63 -13.08 12.65
C TRP A 63 -9.99 -13.25 11.99
N ARG A 64 -10.13 -12.71 10.79
CA ARG A 64 -11.34 -12.76 9.97
C ARG A 64 -10.94 -13.14 8.56
N ASP A 65 -11.90 -13.69 7.82
CA ASP A 65 -11.75 -13.96 6.39
C ASP A 65 -12.22 -12.74 5.59
N ASP A 66 -11.56 -11.60 5.80
CA ASP A 66 -11.93 -10.29 5.25
C ASP A 66 -10.80 -9.62 4.43
N HIS A 67 -9.72 -10.36 4.15
CA HIS A 67 -8.53 -9.83 3.50
C HIS A 67 -8.70 -9.61 2.00
N GLY A 68 -8.58 -8.36 1.60
CA GLY A 68 -8.48 -7.96 0.20
C GLY A 68 -7.05 -7.87 -0.29
N ARG A 69 -6.88 -7.24 -1.46
CA ARG A 69 -5.57 -6.93 -2.04
C ARG A 69 -5.60 -5.65 -2.87
N ILE A 70 -4.45 -4.97 -2.94
CA ILE A 70 -4.25 -3.84 -3.86
C ILE A 70 -3.45 -4.35 -5.06
N VAL A 71 -4.01 -4.25 -6.25
CA VAL A 71 -3.47 -4.85 -7.47
C VAL A 71 -3.02 -3.78 -8.43
N HIS A 72 -1.78 -3.86 -8.91
CA HIS A 72 -1.30 -3.04 -10.03
C HIS A 72 -2.02 -3.43 -11.32
N THR A 73 -2.57 -2.44 -12.02
CA THR A 73 -3.36 -2.65 -13.25
C THR A 73 -2.74 -1.99 -14.48
N GLY A 74 -1.68 -1.19 -14.30
CA GLY A 74 -0.84 -0.72 -15.40
C GLY A 74 -0.10 0.57 -15.08
N TRP A 75 0.90 0.87 -15.91
CA TRP A 75 1.72 2.06 -15.80
C TRP A 75 1.07 3.25 -16.53
N ASP A 76 1.13 4.43 -15.91
CA ASP A 76 1.01 5.72 -16.58
C ASP A 76 2.42 6.21 -16.99
N GLU A 77 3.42 6.01 -16.12
CA GLU A 77 4.83 6.34 -16.35
C GLU A 77 5.75 5.39 -15.56
N ARG A 78 6.90 5.06 -16.14
CA ARG A 78 7.94 4.25 -15.49
C ARG A 78 9.32 4.73 -15.95
N ALA A 79 9.97 5.52 -15.11
CA ALA A 79 11.32 6.02 -15.27
C ALA A 79 12.17 5.62 -14.05
N ASP A 80 13.45 5.96 -14.05
CA ASP A 80 14.38 5.59 -12.98
C ASP A 80 14.04 6.29 -11.64
N ASP A 81 13.53 7.53 -11.72
CA ASP A 81 13.21 8.39 -10.58
C ASP A 81 11.70 8.61 -10.39
N VAL A 82 10.86 8.15 -11.32
CA VAL A 82 9.40 8.33 -11.28
C VAL A 82 8.67 7.03 -11.58
N LEU A 83 7.69 6.70 -10.74
CA LEU A 83 6.73 5.62 -10.96
C LEU A 83 5.30 6.17 -10.85
N ALA A 84 4.58 6.24 -11.97
CA ALA A 84 3.16 6.56 -11.98
C ALA A 84 2.34 5.36 -12.46
N HIS A 85 1.37 4.93 -11.68
CA HIS A 85 0.60 3.74 -12.01
C HIS A 85 -0.84 3.75 -11.51
N ARG A 86 -1.62 2.85 -12.11
CA ARG A 86 -3.01 2.58 -11.78
C ARG A 86 -3.10 1.31 -10.94
N LEU A 87 -3.98 1.36 -9.96
CA LEU A 87 -4.16 0.33 -8.95
C LEU A 87 -5.66 0.08 -8.73
N GLN A 88 -6.00 -1.12 -8.29
CA GLN A 88 -7.35 -1.49 -7.86
C GLN A 88 -7.30 -2.08 -6.46
N TRP A 89 -8.16 -1.58 -5.59
CA TRP A 89 -8.36 -2.08 -4.24
C TRP A 89 -9.50 -3.07 -4.33
N ARG A 90 -9.22 -4.36 -4.07
CA ARG A 90 -10.16 -5.45 -4.30
C ARG A 90 -10.50 -6.18 -3.02
N ASP A 91 -11.76 -6.59 -2.90
CA ASP A 91 -12.24 -7.43 -1.81
C ASP A 91 -11.69 -8.87 -1.90
N PRO A 92 -11.98 -9.75 -0.91
CA PRO A 92 -11.50 -11.13 -0.92
C PRO A 92 -12.00 -11.92 -2.15
N ALA A 93 -13.21 -11.62 -2.63
CA ALA A 93 -13.78 -12.24 -3.82
C ALA A 93 -13.20 -11.68 -5.14
N GLY A 94 -12.42 -10.60 -5.08
CA GLY A 94 -11.79 -9.92 -6.21
C GLY A 94 -12.61 -8.81 -6.84
N ALA A 95 -13.76 -8.43 -6.27
CA ALA A 95 -14.52 -7.27 -6.74
C ALA A 95 -13.78 -5.96 -6.42
N VAL A 96 -13.85 -4.99 -7.32
CA VAL A 96 -13.18 -3.70 -7.14
C VAL A 96 -13.99 -2.84 -6.18
N LEU A 97 -13.34 -2.38 -5.12
CA LEU A 97 -13.87 -1.46 -4.11
C LEU A 97 -13.54 -0.02 -4.47
N LEU A 98 -12.25 0.24 -4.75
CA LEU A 98 -11.72 1.55 -5.16
C LEU A 98 -10.76 1.38 -6.32
N THR A 99 -10.64 2.44 -7.13
CA THR A 99 -9.51 2.59 -8.06
C THR A 99 -8.55 3.64 -7.52
N GLU A 100 -7.27 3.47 -7.81
CA GLU A 100 -6.23 4.38 -7.38
C GLU A 100 -5.33 4.79 -8.54
N ARG A 101 -4.95 6.07 -8.58
CA ARG A 101 -3.79 6.54 -9.33
C ARG A 101 -2.73 6.97 -8.32
N ARG A 102 -1.55 6.38 -8.40
CA ARG A 102 -0.43 6.65 -7.50
C ARG A 102 0.79 7.10 -8.29
N HIS A 103 1.48 8.09 -7.75
CA HIS A 103 2.71 8.65 -8.28
C HIS A 103 3.77 8.69 -7.18
N LEU A 104 4.92 8.11 -7.46
CA LEU A 104 6.11 8.10 -6.63
C LEU A 104 7.21 8.86 -7.38
N ALA A 105 7.91 9.77 -6.72
CA ALA A 105 9.09 10.43 -7.28
C ALA A 105 10.23 10.49 -6.26
N ALA A 106 11.43 10.15 -6.70
CA ALA A 106 12.66 10.33 -5.95
C ALA A 106 13.40 11.57 -6.46
N ALA A 107 13.80 12.47 -5.58
CA ALA A 107 14.52 13.68 -5.97
C ALA A 107 15.60 14.07 -4.94
N PRO A 108 16.70 14.70 -5.36
CA PRO A 108 17.66 15.28 -4.42
C PRO A 108 17.00 16.40 -3.60
N VAL A 109 17.47 16.60 -2.37
CA VAL A 109 17.01 17.72 -1.54
C VAL A 109 17.94 18.93 -1.75
N PRO A 110 17.45 20.08 -2.25
CA PRO A 110 18.30 21.25 -2.45
C PRO A 110 18.99 21.69 -1.16
N GLY A 111 20.30 21.95 -1.22
CA GLY A 111 21.11 22.32 -0.06
C GLY A 111 21.53 21.15 0.85
N HIS A 112 21.12 19.92 0.54
CA HIS A 112 21.45 18.73 1.32
C HIS A 112 22.01 17.62 0.40
N PRO A 113 23.31 17.62 0.08
CA PRO A 113 23.91 16.71 -0.91
C PRO A 113 23.83 15.23 -0.51
N ASP A 114 23.71 14.95 0.79
CA ASP A 114 23.63 13.59 1.34
C ASP A 114 22.18 13.11 1.55
N ALA A 115 21.19 13.88 1.07
CA ALA A 115 19.78 13.60 1.24
C ALA A 115 19.02 13.56 -0.09
N TRP A 116 18.01 12.67 -0.12
CA TRP A 116 17.01 12.62 -1.17
C TRP A 116 15.63 12.51 -0.51
N ARG A 117 14.59 12.85 -1.26
CA ARG A 117 13.19 12.73 -0.82
C ARG A 117 12.43 11.76 -1.71
N LEU A 118 11.51 11.02 -1.10
CA LEU A 118 10.49 10.24 -1.79
C LEU A 118 9.15 10.96 -1.66
N ASP A 119 8.63 11.47 -2.78
CA ASP A 119 7.30 12.06 -2.86
C ASP A 119 6.27 10.99 -3.21
N LEU A 120 5.27 10.78 -2.35
CA LEU A 120 4.09 9.95 -2.62
C LEU A 120 2.88 10.83 -2.85
N ARG A 121 2.22 10.68 -4.00
CA ARG A 121 0.92 11.26 -4.30
C ARG A 121 -0.03 10.15 -4.72
N TYR A 122 -1.26 10.22 -4.26
CA TYR A 122 -2.28 9.25 -4.65
C TYR A 122 -3.66 9.91 -4.71
N ALA A 123 -4.52 9.34 -5.53
CA ALA A 123 -5.95 9.65 -5.57
C ALA A 123 -6.72 8.34 -5.56
N LEU A 124 -7.65 8.21 -4.60
CA LEU A 124 -8.60 7.10 -4.52
C LEU A 124 -9.95 7.56 -5.09
N THR A 125 -10.55 6.73 -5.92
CA THR A 125 -11.87 6.98 -6.52
C THR A 125 -12.80 5.83 -6.20
N ALA A 126 -13.89 6.14 -5.50
CA ALA A 126 -15.02 5.24 -5.29
C ALA A 126 -15.88 5.14 -6.57
N PRO A 127 -16.59 4.02 -6.78
CA PRO A 127 -17.56 3.90 -7.85
C PRO A 127 -18.72 4.89 -7.64
N ALA A 128 -19.30 5.37 -8.74
CA ALA A 128 -20.30 6.44 -8.69
C ALA A 128 -21.70 5.99 -8.22
N ASP A 129 -21.95 4.68 -8.18
CA ASP A 129 -23.26 4.07 -7.96
C ASP A 129 -23.48 3.59 -6.52
N ARG A 130 -22.47 3.69 -5.64
CA ARG A 130 -22.57 3.28 -4.23
C ARG A 130 -21.58 4.01 -3.34
N ASP A 131 -21.93 4.11 -2.06
CA ASP A 131 -21.01 4.58 -1.04
C ASP A 131 -19.99 3.49 -0.66
N VAL A 132 -18.79 3.92 -0.28
CA VAL A 132 -17.72 3.05 0.24
C VAL A 132 -17.33 3.57 1.62
N PRO A 133 -17.77 2.93 2.72
CA PRO A 133 -17.37 3.33 4.06
C PRO A 133 -15.89 2.99 4.30
N LEU A 134 -15.23 3.81 5.11
CA LEU A 134 -13.82 3.70 5.53
C LEU A 134 -13.73 3.69 7.06
#